data_AF-A0A7K0BQM3-F1
#
_entry.id   AF-A0A7K0BQM3-F1
#
_cell.length_a   1.000
_cell.length_b   1.000
_cell.length_c   1.000
_cell.angle_alpha   90.00
_cell.angle_beta   90.00
_cell.angle_gamma   90.00
#
_symmetry.space_group_name_H-M   'P 1'
#
loop_
_entity.id
_entity.type
_entity.pdbx_description
1 polymer ?
#
loop_
_entity_poly.entity_id
_entity_poly.type
_entity_poly.pdbx_seq_one_letter_code
_entity_poly.pdbx_strand_id
1 'polypeptide(L)'
;MHHAASVPSTSEPDEIGAESPPGSGSEVEVEPCGERSAQLLARGRHLVIQVSPGNPYFSTVRLAVMFGWAARRFQGVDVVMSDLEMTAATYLGQGRPEHRARKKAKADVRQMKHRIERALRRAGDPGVRVSEFGDWADAPAYRRACAYLDEAIADPGYGPIYRDDTRIALKAGMPEGWEPTDAQLATGLVHSYKALPFALNAPEILGVPEAVTTSSRPAEHVTYFFTGGAKYTAFPGQGYTALRTCE
;
A
#
# COMPACT_ATOMS: atom_id res chain seq x y z
N MET A 1 21.17 45.65 -45.85
CA MET A 1 20.17 44.79 -45.18
C MET A 1 19.02 44.56 -46.15
N HIS A 2 18.99 43.40 -46.81
CA HIS A 2 17.97 42.98 -47.78
C HIS A 2 17.35 41.65 -47.32
N HIS A 3 16.10 41.44 -47.73
CA HIS A 3 15.15 40.39 -47.38
C HIS A 3 15.28 39.14 -48.28
N ALA A 4 15.04 37.92 -47.75
CA ALA A 4 14.55 36.69 -48.44
C ALA A 4 14.48 35.56 -47.37
N ALA A 5 13.35 34.90 -47.05
CA ALA A 5 12.42 34.02 -47.81
C ALA A 5 12.81 32.52 -47.80
N SER A 6 12.00 31.73 -47.06
CA SER A 6 11.55 30.30 -47.12
C SER A 6 12.43 29.08 -47.54
N VAL A 7 12.55 28.12 -46.59
CA VAL A 7 12.30 26.63 -46.53
C VAL A 7 12.16 25.85 -47.87
N PRO A 8 12.65 24.58 -48.11
CA PRO A 8 12.41 23.37 -47.27
C PRO A 8 13.37 22.14 -47.32
N SER A 9 13.04 21.09 -46.53
CA SER A 9 13.02 19.64 -46.88
C SER A 9 13.87 18.65 -46.02
N THR A 10 13.16 17.65 -45.43
CA THR A 10 13.43 16.17 -45.32
C THR A 10 14.87 15.66 -45.10
N SER A 11 15.23 14.65 -44.28
CA SER A 11 14.55 13.42 -43.77
C SER A 11 15.58 12.60 -42.96
N GLU A 12 15.15 11.98 -41.83
CA GLU A 12 15.56 10.69 -41.15
C GLU A 12 17.06 10.26 -41.02
N PRO A 13 17.46 9.25 -40.19
CA PRO A 13 16.73 8.39 -39.23
C PRO A 13 17.37 8.28 -37.81
N ASP A 14 16.74 7.45 -36.97
CA ASP A 14 17.20 6.92 -35.67
C ASP A 14 18.69 6.54 -35.61
N GLU A 15 19.40 7.04 -34.60
CA GLU A 15 20.64 6.43 -34.12
C GLU A 15 20.58 6.14 -32.62
N ILE A 16 21.06 4.93 -32.32
CA ILE A 16 20.94 4.17 -31.09
C ILE A 16 21.77 4.82 -29.98
N GLY A 17 21.11 5.38 -28.98
CA GLY A 17 21.70 5.58 -27.67
C GLY A 17 21.59 4.28 -26.88
N ALA A 18 22.67 3.49 -26.83
CA ALA A 18 22.79 2.38 -25.91
C ALA A 18 22.61 2.90 -24.48
N GLU A 19 21.42 2.68 -23.91
CA GLU A 19 21.15 2.99 -22.52
C GLU A 19 22.07 2.09 -21.67
N SER A 20 23.00 2.72 -20.97
CA SER A 20 23.90 2.05 -20.03
C SER A 20 23.08 1.24 -19.03
N PRO A 21 23.56 0.07 -18.57
CA PRO A 21 22.80 -0.77 -17.65
C PRO A 21 22.44 0.03 -16.40
N PRO A 22 21.15 0.11 -16.00
CA PRO A 22 20.77 0.86 -14.82
C PRO A 22 21.49 0.29 -13.60
N GLY A 23 22.13 1.23 -12.91
CA GLY A 23 23.19 1.00 -11.95
C GLY A 23 22.79 0.24 -10.70
N SER A 24 23.84 -0.18 -9.99
CA SER A 24 23.85 -0.86 -8.70
C SER A 24 23.43 0.03 -7.51
N GLY A 25 22.35 0.80 -7.66
CA GLY A 25 21.60 1.40 -6.55
C GLY A 25 20.24 0.73 -6.48
N SER A 26 19.81 0.26 -5.31
CA SER A 26 18.54 -0.46 -5.20
C SER A 26 17.37 0.45 -5.62
N GLU A 27 16.63 0.07 -6.66
CA GLU A 27 15.43 0.78 -7.15
C GLU A 27 14.34 0.94 -6.06
N VAL A 28 14.43 0.10 -5.02
CA VAL A 28 13.52 0.04 -3.89
C VAL A 28 14.33 -0.01 -2.59
N GLU A 29 13.99 0.85 -1.64
CA GLU A 29 14.40 0.83 -0.25
C GLU A 29 13.39 0.03 0.59
N VAL A 30 13.90 -0.85 1.46
CA VAL A 30 13.08 -1.63 2.39
C VAL A 30 13.60 -1.47 3.82
N GLU A 31 12.66 -1.34 4.76
CA GLU A 31 12.96 -1.17 6.18
C GLU A 31 12.10 -2.16 6.98
N PRO A 32 12.62 -3.36 7.27
CA PRO A 32 11.86 -4.39 7.98
C PRO A 32 11.59 -3.99 9.43
N CYS A 33 10.38 -4.24 9.90
CA CYS A 33 9.98 -3.99 11.28
C CYS A 33 10.46 -5.14 12.18
N GLY A 34 11.67 -5.00 12.72
CA GLY A 34 12.30 -5.96 13.63
C GLY A 34 12.97 -7.15 12.95
N GLU A 35 13.75 -7.89 13.74
CA GLU A 35 14.61 -9.00 13.29
C GLU A 35 13.82 -10.10 12.55
N ARG A 36 12.65 -10.47 13.07
CA ARG A 36 11.81 -11.48 12.43
C ARG A 36 11.35 -11.05 11.04
N SER A 37 10.93 -9.80 10.87
CA SER A 37 10.54 -9.29 9.54
C SER A 37 11.73 -9.27 8.59
N ALA A 38 12.93 -8.93 9.08
CA ALA A 38 14.15 -8.95 8.29
C ALA A 38 14.49 -10.36 7.79
N GLN A 39 14.34 -11.38 8.64
CA GLN A 39 14.57 -12.79 8.26
C GLN A 39 13.57 -13.28 7.21
N LEU A 40 12.28 -12.96 7.37
CA LEU A 40 11.23 -13.33 6.41
C LEU A 40 11.43 -12.63 5.06
N LEU A 41 11.78 -11.33 5.10
CA LEU A 41 12.10 -10.55 3.91
C LEU A 41 13.33 -11.15 3.18
N ALA A 42 14.35 -11.58 3.93
CA ALA A 42 15.54 -12.21 3.39
C ALA A 42 15.22 -13.53 2.65
N ARG A 43 14.33 -14.36 3.21
CA ARG A 43 13.90 -15.63 2.56
C ARG A 43 13.14 -15.43 1.27
N GLY A 44 12.44 -14.31 1.09
CA GLY A 44 11.81 -13.95 -0.17
C GLY A 44 10.72 -14.91 -0.64
N ARG A 45 9.88 -15.44 0.26
CA ARG A 45 8.81 -16.36 -0.15
C ARG A 45 7.61 -15.62 -0.70
N HIS A 46 7.04 -14.71 0.08
CA HIS A 46 5.83 -14.01 -0.33
C HIS A 46 5.83 -12.55 0.10
N LEU A 47 5.48 -11.64 -0.83
CA LEU A 47 5.31 -10.22 -0.56
C LEU A 47 3.86 -9.80 -0.81
N VAL A 48 3.32 -8.97 0.09
CA VAL A 48 1.99 -8.38 -0.06
C VAL A 48 2.11 -6.87 -0.11
N ILE A 49 1.83 -6.30 -1.28
CA ILE A 49 1.87 -4.86 -1.52
C ILE A 49 0.49 -4.27 -1.29
N GLN A 50 0.31 -3.55 -0.18
CA GLN A 50 -0.94 -2.87 0.13
C GLN A 50 -0.97 -1.50 -0.55
N VAL A 51 -2.00 -1.22 -1.35
CA VAL A 51 -2.13 0.03 -2.10
C VAL A 51 -3.44 0.74 -1.77
N SER A 52 -3.36 2.05 -1.52
CA SER A 52 -4.52 2.87 -1.17
C SER A 52 -4.94 3.78 -2.33
N PRO A 53 -6.18 3.68 -2.84
CA PRO A 53 -6.73 4.62 -3.80
C PRO A 53 -6.69 6.06 -3.28
N GLY A 54 -6.43 7.00 -4.18
CA GLY A 54 -6.32 8.43 -3.85
C GLY A 54 -5.01 8.86 -3.19
N ASN A 55 -4.13 7.92 -2.87
CA ASN A 55 -2.77 8.23 -2.42
C ASN A 55 -1.88 8.54 -3.64
N PRO A 56 -1.33 9.77 -3.77
CA PRO A 56 -0.50 10.15 -4.90
C PRO A 56 0.81 9.36 -5.00
N TYR A 57 1.26 8.75 -3.89
CA TYR A 57 2.45 7.91 -3.86
C TYR A 57 2.38 6.73 -4.85
N PHE A 58 1.21 6.11 -5.01
CA PHE A 58 1.02 4.98 -5.92
C PHE A 58 0.77 5.46 -7.35
N SER A 59 1.80 6.05 -7.96
CA SER A 59 1.83 6.37 -9.39
C SER A 59 2.09 5.10 -10.22
N THR A 60 1.71 5.12 -11.50
CA THR A 60 1.98 3.99 -12.42
C THR A 60 3.47 3.64 -12.48
N VAL A 61 4.34 4.65 -12.47
CA VAL A 61 5.80 4.45 -12.54
C VAL A 61 6.31 3.78 -11.27
N ARG A 62 5.94 4.30 -10.10
CA ARG A 62 6.36 3.72 -8.81
C ARG A 62 5.84 2.29 -8.66
N LEU A 63 4.57 2.05 -9.00
CA LEU A 63 3.99 0.70 -8.98
C LEU A 63 4.74 -0.26 -9.92
N ALA A 64 5.12 0.18 -11.13
CA ALA A 64 5.85 -0.68 -12.07
C ALA A 64 7.23 -1.08 -11.52
N VAL A 65 7.94 -0.13 -10.89
CA VAL A 65 9.22 -0.39 -10.21
C VAL A 65 9.02 -1.39 -9.06
N MET A 66 8.03 -1.16 -8.19
CA MET A 66 7.74 -2.07 -7.08
C MET A 66 7.41 -3.48 -7.55
N PHE A 67 6.56 -3.62 -8.58
CA PHE A 67 6.14 -4.92 -9.10
C PHE A 67 7.31 -5.67 -9.76
N GLY A 68 8.11 -4.97 -10.58
CA GLY A 68 9.29 -5.55 -11.20
C GLY A 68 10.32 -5.99 -10.16
N TRP A 69 10.60 -5.16 -9.16
CA TRP A 69 11.49 -5.52 -8.05
C TRP A 69 10.97 -6.71 -7.25
N ALA A 70 9.69 -6.68 -6.86
CA ALA A 70 9.08 -7.72 -6.04
C ALA A 70 9.10 -9.08 -6.75
N ALA A 71 8.76 -9.12 -8.03
CA ALA A 71 8.74 -10.36 -8.79
C ALA A 71 10.13 -10.99 -9.00
N ARG A 72 11.20 -10.17 -9.02
CA ARG A 72 12.58 -10.69 -9.05
C ARG A 72 13.03 -11.22 -7.70
N ARG A 73 12.43 -10.76 -6.60
CA ARG A 73 12.91 -11.00 -5.23
C ARG A 73 12.09 -12.03 -4.45
N PHE A 74 10.83 -12.25 -4.84
CA PHE A 74 9.88 -13.09 -4.13
C PHE A 74 9.30 -14.20 -5.00
N GLN A 75 9.05 -15.36 -4.41
CA GLN A 75 8.42 -16.50 -5.11
C GLN A 75 6.94 -16.25 -5.41
N GLY A 76 6.27 -15.45 -4.59
CA GLY A 76 4.88 -15.01 -4.79
C GLY A 76 4.68 -13.56 -4.39
N VAL A 77 3.82 -12.87 -5.14
CA VAL A 77 3.49 -11.47 -4.90
C VAL A 77 1.98 -11.26 -5.05
N ASP A 78 1.36 -10.69 -4.01
CA ASP A 78 -0.01 -10.20 -4.06
C ASP A 78 -0.04 -8.67 -3.90
N VAL A 79 -0.89 -8.02 -4.67
CA VAL A 79 -1.28 -6.62 -4.48
C VAL A 79 -2.69 -6.61 -3.93
N VAL A 80 -2.88 -5.96 -2.78
CA VAL A 80 -4.19 -5.83 -2.14
C VAL A 80 -4.54 -4.37 -2.05
N MET A 81 -5.61 -3.95 -2.74
CA MET A 81 -6.04 -2.56 -2.78
C MET A 81 -7.22 -2.29 -1.85
N SER A 82 -7.26 -1.11 -1.24
CA SER A 82 -8.45 -0.68 -0.50
C SER A 82 -9.68 -0.70 -1.40
N ASP A 83 -10.77 -1.28 -0.90
CA ASP A 83 -12.04 -1.31 -1.62
C ASP A 83 -12.79 0.04 -1.53
N LEU A 84 -13.97 0.08 -2.14
CA LEU A 84 -14.82 1.27 -2.16
C LEU A 84 -15.21 1.74 -0.75
N GLU A 85 -15.53 0.82 0.16
CA GLU A 85 -15.96 1.14 1.52
C GLU A 85 -14.81 1.78 2.30
N MET A 86 -13.62 1.16 2.28
CA MET A 86 -12.42 1.68 2.92
C MET A 86 -12.04 3.07 2.39
N THR A 87 -12.09 3.25 1.06
CA THR A 87 -11.74 4.52 0.42
C THR A 87 -12.78 5.60 0.75
N ALA A 88 -14.08 5.25 0.78
CA ALA A 88 -15.13 6.19 1.17
C ALA A 88 -15.03 6.57 2.66
N ALA A 89 -14.70 5.61 3.53
CA ALA A 89 -14.52 5.84 4.96
C ALA A 89 -13.43 6.88 5.25
N THR A 90 -12.30 6.85 4.54
CA THR A 90 -11.26 7.89 4.65
C THR A 90 -11.82 9.27 4.30
N TYR A 91 -12.57 9.40 3.21
CA TYR A 91 -13.15 10.68 2.79
C TYR A 91 -14.26 11.19 3.70
N LEU A 92 -15.08 10.30 4.23
CA LEU A 92 -16.09 10.62 5.24
C LEU A 92 -15.43 11.06 6.55
N GLY A 93 -14.37 10.37 6.97
CA GLY A 93 -13.57 10.75 8.12
C GLY A 93 -12.88 12.10 7.95
N GLN A 94 -12.57 12.51 6.71
CA GLN A 94 -12.10 13.86 6.38
C GLN A 94 -13.23 14.91 6.31
N GLY A 95 -14.47 14.56 6.65
CA GLY A 95 -15.61 15.47 6.68
C GLY A 95 -16.23 15.79 5.33
N ARG A 96 -15.95 15.01 4.28
CA ARG A 96 -16.60 15.21 2.98
C ARG A 96 -18.07 14.77 3.05
N PRO A 97 -19.02 15.53 2.46
CA PRO A 97 -20.42 15.10 2.37
C PRO A 97 -20.56 13.74 1.69
N GLU A 98 -21.47 12.90 2.17
CA GLU A 98 -21.54 11.47 1.79
C GLU A 98 -21.54 11.24 0.28
N HIS A 99 -22.43 11.92 -0.47
CA HIS A 99 -22.51 11.79 -1.91
C HIS A 99 -21.17 12.16 -2.60
N ARG A 100 -20.47 13.19 -2.11
CA ARG A 100 -19.15 13.59 -2.66
C ARG A 100 -18.05 12.59 -2.27
N ALA A 101 -18.07 12.07 -1.04
CA ALA A 101 -17.13 11.07 -0.57
C ALA A 101 -17.23 9.78 -1.39
N ARG A 102 -18.44 9.24 -1.56
CA ARG A 102 -18.68 8.02 -2.37
C ARG A 102 -18.33 8.23 -3.84
N LYS A 103 -18.72 9.36 -4.43
CA LYS A 103 -18.37 9.69 -5.83
C LYS A 103 -16.85 9.74 -6.04
N LYS A 104 -16.12 10.39 -5.13
CA LYS A 104 -14.66 10.48 -5.18
C LYS A 104 -14.01 9.11 -4.96
N ALA A 105 -14.46 8.34 -3.96
CA ALA A 105 -13.96 6.99 -3.70
C ALA A 105 -14.10 6.08 -4.91
N LYS A 106 -15.27 6.08 -5.57
CA LYS A 106 -15.49 5.31 -6.81
C LYS A 106 -14.53 5.71 -7.93
N ALA A 107 -14.29 7.01 -8.11
CA ALA A 107 -13.36 7.51 -9.11
C ALA A 107 -11.92 7.06 -8.83
N ASP A 108 -11.49 7.13 -7.57
CA ASP A 108 -10.12 6.79 -7.17
C ASP A 108 -9.85 5.29 -7.17
N VAL A 109 -10.81 4.47 -6.72
CA VAL A 109 -10.76 3.00 -6.85
C VAL A 109 -10.59 2.61 -8.32
N ARG A 110 -11.42 3.17 -9.21
CA ARG A 110 -11.30 2.91 -10.66
C ARG A 110 -9.96 3.38 -11.21
N GLN A 111 -9.50 4.57 -10.81
CA GLN A 111 -8.22 5.09 -11.26
C GLN A 111 -7.05 4.19 -10.79
N MET A 112 -7.11 3.68 -9.56
CA MET A 112 -6.09 2.80 -9.00
C MET A 112 -6.02 1.48 -9.77
N LYS A 113 -7.16 0.85 -10.07
CA LYS A 113 -7.21 -0.34 -10.94
C LYS A 113 -6.48 -0.12 -12.27
N HIS A 114 -6.81 0.97 -12.99
CA HIS A 114 -6.12 1.30 -14.24
C HIS A 114 -4.62 1.62 -14.05
N ARG A 115 -4.21 2.16 -12.90
CA ARG A 115 -2.78 2.38 -12.60
C ARG A 115 -2.06 1.05 -12.38
N ILE A 116 -2.64 0.14 -11.60
CA ILE A 116 -2.11 -1.21 -11.37
C ILE A 116 -2.00 -1.96 -12.70
N GLU A 117 -3.05 -2.00 -13.52
CA GLU A 117 -3.04 -2.65 -14.83
C GLU A 117 -1.94 -2.10 -15.75
N ARG A 118 -1.76 -0.77 -15.82
CA ARG A 118 -0.69 -0.15 -16.61
C ARG A 118 0.69 -0.44 -16.04
N ALA A 119 0.81 -0.47 -14.71
CA ALA A 119 2.07 -0.77 -14.04
C ALA A 119 2.49 -2.22 -14.27
N LEU A 120 1.55 -3.18 -14.22
CA LEU A 120 1.79 -4.58 -14.56
C LEU A 120 2.28 -4.72 -16.01
N ARG A 121 1.60 -4.09 -16.97
CA ARG A 121 2.06 -4.09 -18.38
C ARG A 121 3.45 -3.48 -18.53
N ARG A 122 3.72 -2.36 -17.86
CA ARG A 122 5.04 -1.70 -17.89
C ARG A 122 6.13 -2.57 -17.25
N ALA A 123 5.79 -3.38 -16.25
CA ALA A 123 6.70 -4.30 -15.59
C ALA A 123 6.86 -5.64 -16.33
N GLY A 124 6.24 -5.82 -17.51
CA GLY A 124 6.32 -7.05 -18.29
C GLY A 124 5.41 -8.19 -17.80
N ASP A 125 4.28 -7.85 -17.17
CA ASP A 125 3.29 -8.78 -16.60
C ASP A 125 3.90 -9.87 -15.70
N PRO A 126 4.49 -9.47 -14.55
CA PRO A 126 5.35 -10.34 -13.76
C PRO A 126 4.62 -11.43 -12.94
N GLY A 127 3.36 -11.76 -13.27
CA GLY A 127 2.59 -12.80 -12.56
C GLY A 127 2.13 -12.40 -11.16
N VAL A 128 1.98 -11.11 -10.89
CA VAL A 128 1.48 -10.57 -9.62
C VAL A 128 -0.04 -10.72 -9.54
N ARG A 129 -0.56 -11.27 -8.43
CA ARG A 129 -2.00 -11.36 -8.19
C ARG A 129 -2.54 -10.04 -7.63
N VAL A 130 -3.75 -9.67 -8.02
CA VAL A 130 -4.39 -8.42 -7.57
C VAL A 130 -5.77 -8.75 -6.99
N SER A 131 -6.04 -8.22 -5.80
CA SER A 131 -7.35 -8.33 -5.13
C SER A 131 -7.71 -7.03 -4.39
N GLU A 132 -8.96 -6.91 -3.97
CA GLU A 132 -9.41 -5.91 -3.01
C GLU A 132 -9.50 -6.52 -1.60
N PHE A 133 -9.36 -5.73 -0.54
CA PHE A 133 -9.58 -6.24 0.83
C PHE A 133 -10.96 -6.89 1.02
N GLY A 134 -11.98 -6.32 0.38
CA GLY A 134 -13.35 -6.84 0.42
C GLY A 134 -13.49 -8.28 -0.10
N ASP A 135 -12.59 -8.72 -0.99
CA ASP A 135 -12.61 -10.10 -1.54
C ASP A 135 -12.30 -11.16 -0.47
N TRP A 136 -11.74 -10.75 0.68
CA TRP A 136 -11.27 -11.63 1.75
C TRP A 136 -12.13 -11.58 3.01
N ALA A 137 -13.22 -10.78 3.02
CA ALA A 137 -14.05 -10.56 4.21
C ALA A 137 -14.62 -11.86 4.81
N ASP A 138 -14.92 -12.85 3.96
CA ASP A 138 -15.48 -14.14 4.38
C ASP A 138 -14.42 -15.20 4.70
N ALA A 139 -13.14 -14.94 4.42
CA ALA A 139 -12.06 -15.89 4.67
C ALA A 139 -11.97 -16.19 6.18
N PRO A 140 -12.00 -17.47 6.62
CA PRO A 140 -11.93 -17.80 8.04
C PRO A 140 -10.71 -17.22 8.75
N ALA A 141 -9.55 -17.22 8.09
CA ALA A 141 -8.31 -16.63 8.61
C ALA A 141 -8.39 -15.11 8.76
N TYR A 142 -9.10 -14.42 7.86
CA TYR A 142 -9.34 -12.97 7.96
C TYR A 142 -10.23 -12.66 9.17
N ARG A 143 -11.36 -13.38 9.31
CA ARG A 143 -12.29 -13.20 10.45
C ARG A 143 -11.64 -13.51 11.79
N ARG A 144 -10.75 -14.51 11.86
CA ARG A 144 -9.97 -14.80 13.06
C ARG A 144 -9.02 -13.65 13.40
N ALA A 145 -8.34 -13.07 12.40
CA ALA A 145 -7.48 -11.91 12.62
C ALA A 145 -8.29 -10.66 13.03
N CYS A 146 -9.52 -10.49 12.54
CA CYS A 146 -10.45 -9.47 13.03
C CYS A 146 -10.79 -9.67 14.52
N ALA A 147 -11.18 -10.87 14.93
CA ALA A 147 -11.49 -11.15 16.34
C ALA A 147 -10.29 -10.89 17.26
N TYR A 148 -9.09 -11.28 16.84
CA TYR A 148 -7.85 -10.96 17.54
C TYR A 148 -7.59 -9.45 17.61
N LEU A 149 -7.86 -8.72 16.53
CA LEU A 149 -7.73 -7.28 16.49
C LEU A 149 -8.74 -6.58 17.41
N ASP A 150 -9.97 -7.07 17.53
CA ASP A 150 -10.97 -6.54 18.46
C ASP A 150 -10.48 -6.62 19.91
N GLU A 151 -9.85 -7.75 20.29
CA GLU A 151 -9.22 -7.91 21.61
C GLU A 151 -8.07 -6.92 21.82
N ALA A 152 -7.26 -6.66 20.79
CA ALA A 152 -6.18 -5.69 20.85
C ALA A 152 -6.72 -4.26 20.98
N ILE A 153 -7.72 -3.87 20.19
CA ILE A 153 -8.33 -2.54 20.21
C ILE A 153 -8.98 -2.24 21.57
N ALA A 154 -9.55 -3.25 22.23
CA ALA A 154 -10.12 -3.11 23.56
C ALA A 154 -9.07 -2.94 24.66
N ASP A 155 -7.80 -3.28 24.39
CA ASP A 155 -6.72 -3.16 25.37
C ASP A 155 -6.27 -1.69 25.55
N PRO A 156 -6.19 -1.19 26.80
CA PRO A 156 -5.75 0.18 27.07
C PRO A 156 -4.33 0.52 26.57
N GLY A 157 -3.48 -0.49 26.37
CA GLY A 157 -2.12 -0.33 25.87
C GLY A 157 -2.01 -0.26 24.34
N TYR A 158 -3.07 -0.58 23.60
CA TYR A 158 -3.06 -0.56 22.13
C TYR A 158 -4.15 0.32 21.51
N GLY A 159 -5.36 0.30 22.05
CA GLY A 159 -6.50 1.08 21.54
C GLY A 159 -6.22 2.57 21.29
N PRO A 160 -5.51 3.29 22.20
CA PRO A 160 -5.11 4.68 21.96
C PRO A 160 -4.18 4.85 20.76
N ILE A 161 -3.16 3.98 20.61
CA ILE A 161 -2.18 4.04 19.50
C ILE A 161 -2.90 3.87 18.16
N TYR A 162 -3.81 2.90 18.09
CA TYR A 162 -4.66 2.66 16.92
C TYR A 162 -5.49 3.88 16.50
N ARG A 163 -6.09 4.56 17.49
CA ARG A 163 -6.87 5.78 17.26
C ARG A 163 -5.99 6.95 16.82
N ASP A 164 -4.84 7.13 17.45
CA ASP A 164 -3.94 8.25 17.20
C ASP A 164 -3.34 8.21 15.79
N ASP A 165 -2.91 7.05 15.34
CA ASP A 165 -2.42 6.88 13.97
C ASP A 165 -3.52 7.08 12.92
N THR A 166 -4.74 6.61 13.20
CA THR A 166 -5.87 6.86 12.30
C THR A 166 -6.18 8.36 12.22
N ARG A 167 -6.07 9.08 13.33
CA ARG A 167 -6.18 10.55 13.34
C ARG A 167 -5.09 11.19 12.48
N ILE A 168 -3.84 10.76 12.60
CA ILE A 168 -2.73 11.22 11.75
C ILE A 168 -3.03 10.97 10.27
N ALA A 169 -3.52 9.79 9.92
CA ALA A 169 -3.87 9.44 8.54
C ALA A 169 -5.00 10.31 7.99
N LEU A 170 -6.04 10.61 8.77
CA LEU A 170 -7.14 11.49 8.35
C LEU A 170 -6.69 12.92 8.09
N LYS A 171 -5.73 13.42 8.89
CA LYS A 171 -5.16 14.77 8.74
C LYS A 171 -4.30 14.92 7.47
N ALA A 172 -3.90 13.82 6.83
CA ALA A 172 -3.11 13.88 5.61
C ALA A 172 -3.85 14.63 4.48
N GLY A 173 -3.27 15.73 4.02
CA GLY A 173 -3.84 16.58 2.97
C GLY A 173 -4.97 17.51 3.43
N MET A 174 -5.19 17.63 4.75
CA MET A 174 -6.12 18.58 5.35
C MET A 174 -5.40 19.89 5.73
N PRO A 175 -6.12 21.01 5.89
CA PRO A 175 -5.52 22.26 6.36
C PRO A 175 -4.82 22.11 7.71
N GLU A 176 -3.81 22.93 7.95
CA GLU A 176 -3.13 22.99 9.23
C GLU A 176 -4.13 23.29 10.36
N GLY A 177 -3.98 22.59 11.49
CA GLY A 177 -4.89 22.71 12.64
C GLY A 177 -6.25 22.02 12.48
N TRP A 178 -6.55 21.39 11.33
CA TRP A 178 -7.75 20.58 11.20
C TRP A 178 -7.66 19.31 12.07
N GLU A 179 -8.73 19.03 12.81
CA GLU A 179 -8.87 17.83 13.65
C GLU A 179 -10.19 17.11 13.33
N PRO A 180 -10.19 15.78 13.23
CA PRO A 180 -11.42 15.03 13.07
C PRO A 180 -12.23 15.05 14.37
N THR A 181 -13.55 15.16 14.23
CA THR A 181 -14.47 14.85 15.34
C THR A 181 -14.41 13.36 15.69
N ASP A 182 -14.92 12.98 16.87
CA ASP A 182 -14.97 11.55 17.25
C ASP A 182 -15.75 10.69 16.26
N ALA A 183 -16.83 11.22 15.68
CA ALA A 183 -17.61 10.52 14.65
C ALA A 183 -16.83 10.37 13.34
N GLN A 184 -16.07 11.39 12.95
CA GLN A 184 -15.17 11.36 11.79
C GLN A 184 -14.04 10.35 12.00
N LEU A 185 -13.42 10.37 13.18
CA LEU A 185 -12.39 9.40 13.55
C LEU A 185 -12.96 7.98 13.53
N ALA A 186 -14.11 7.74 14.16
CA ALA A 186 -14.78 6.44 14.16
C ALA A 186 -15.05 5.93 12.74
N THR A 187 -15.44 6.82 11.83
CA THR A 187 -15.62 6.47 10.41
C THR A 187 -14.28 6.13 9.75
N GLY A 188 -13.23 6.91 9.99
CA GLY A 188 -11.89 6.66 9.44
C GLY A 188 -11.27 5.34 9.90
N LEU A 189 -11.58 4.89 11.12
CA LEU A 189 -11.09 3.61 11.67
C LEU A 189 -11.46 2.42 10.80
N VAL A 190 -12.55 2.48 10.03
CA VAL A 190 -12.95 1.41 9.08
C VAL A 190 -11.80 1.05 8.13
N HIS A 191 -11.04 2.03 7.64
CA HIS A 191 -9.92 1.76 6.76
C HIS A 191 -8.83 0.95 7.48
N SER A 192 -8.36 1.45 8.63
CA SER A 192 -7.30 0.80 9.41
C SER A 192 -7.74 -0.59 9.87
N TYR A 193 -8.99 -0.72 10.33
CA TYR A 193 -9.57 -2.00 10.77
C TYR A 193 -9.57 -3.05 9.67
N LYS A 194 -9.98 -2.69 8.44
CA LYS A 194 -10.03 -3.63 7.32
C LYS A 194 -8.64 -4.00 6.79
N ALA A 195 -7.64 -3.11 6.94
CA ALA A 195 -6.29 -3.31 6.45
C ALA A 195 -5.42 -4.18 7.40
N LEU A 196 -5.61 -4.03 8.71
CA LEU A 196 -4.78 -4.68 9.73
C LEU A 196 -4.78 -6.21 9.68
N PRO A 197 -5.90 -6.93 9.43
CA PRO A 197 -5.88 -8.38 9.34
C PRO A 197 -4.86 -8.94 8.35
N PHE A 198 -4.66 -8.27 7.21
CA PHE A 198 -3.58 -8.63 6.28
C PHE A 198 -2.21 -8.34 6.85
N ALA A 199 -2.01 -7.15 7.45
CA ALA A 199 -0.74 -6.81 8.08
C ALA A 199 -0.34 -7.80 9.19
N LEU A 200 -1.31 -8.44 9.84
CA LEU A 200 -1.09 -9.36 10.95
C LEU A 200 -1.07 -10.84 10.55
N ASN A 201 -1.76 -11.23 9.48
CA ASN A 201 -2.08 -12.63 9.19
C ASN A 201 -2.22 -12.96 7.68
N ALA A 202 -1.51 -12.26 6.81
CA ALA A 202 -1.45 -12.58 5.39
C ALA A 202 -1.10 -14.04 5.06
N PRO A 203 -0.19 -14.75 5.77
CA PRO A 203 0.12 -16.15 5.48
C PRO A 203 -1.11 -17.04 5.45
N GLU A 204 -1.93 -17.01 6.50
CA GLU A 204 -3.11 -17.86 6.58
C GLU A 204 -4.26 -17.35 5.70
N ILE A 205 -4.37 -16.04 5.48
CA ILE A 205 -5.38 -15.48 4.56
C ILE A 205 -5.10 -15.95 3.12
N LEU A 206 -3.84 -15.93 2.70
CA LEU A 206 -3.41 -16.29 1.34
C LEU A 206 -3.10 -17.79 1.18
N GLY A 207 -3.09 -18.57 2.26
CA GLY A 207 -2.72 -19.99 2.22
C GLY A 207 -1.24 -20.24 1.90
N VAL A 208 -0.34 -19.35 2.34
CA VAL A 208 1.11 -19.42 2.12
C VAL A 208 1.87 -19.60 3.44
N PRO A 209 3.06 -20.22 3.45
CA PRO A 209 3.76 -20.54 4.70
C PRO A 209 4.30 -19.30 5.45
N GLU A 210 4.69 -18.26 4.72
CA GLU A 210 5.15 -17.00 5.29
C GLU A 210 4.93 -15.86 4.29
N ALA A 211 4.72 -14.65 4.79
CA ALA A 211 4.49 -13.46 3.99
C ALA A 211 4.97 -12.19 4.69
N VAL A 212 5.42 -11.23 3.91
CA VAL A 212 5.75 -9.88 4.38
C VAL A 212 4.81 -8.87 3.74
N THR A 213 4.07 -8.12 4.54
CA THR A 213 3.22 -7.02 4.06
C THR A 213 3.97 -5.70 4.08
N THR A 214 3.64 -4.83 3.13
CA THR A 214 4.37 -3.56 2.95
C THR A 214 3.49 -2.35 3.17
N SER A 215 4.09 -1.27 3.68
CA SER A 215 3.55 0.08 3.57
C SER A 215 4.61 1.06 3.07
N SER A 216 4.18 2.18 2.48
CA SER A 216 5.11 3.25 2.12
C SER A 216 5.55 4.08 3.33
N ARG A 217 4.73 4.08 4.39
CA ARG A 217 4.98 4.75 5.66
C ARG A 217 4.43 3.87 6.79
N PRO A 218 5.30 3.18 7.54
CA PRO A 218 4.89 2.42 8.72
C PRO A 218 4.16 3.32 9.71
N ALA A 219 3.03 2.83 10.22
CA ALA A 219 2.26 3.47 11.29
C ALA A 219 2.55 2.73 12.59
N GLU A 220 2.67 3.47 13.70
CA GLU A 220 3.00 2.95 15.03
C GLU A 220 2.10 1.78 15.43
N HIS A 221 0.79 1.91 15.26
CA HIS A 221 -0.20 0.88 15.59
C HIS A 221 -0.05 -0.41 14.77
N VAL A 222 0.61 -0.38 13.61
CA VAL A 222 0.95 -1.60 12.86
C VAL A 222 2.25 -2.17 13.39
N THR A 223 3.28 -1.32 13.57
CA THR A 223 4.60 -1.74 14.05
C THR A 223 4.59 -2.28 15.49
N TYR A 224 3.60 -1.91 16.30
CA TYR A 224 3.35 -2.45 17.63
C TYR A 224 3.40 -3.99 17.64
N PHE A 225 2.73 -4.65 16.69
CA PHE A 225 2.64 -6.12 16.63
C PHE A 225 3.95 -6.83 16.24
N PHE A 226 4.95 -6.07 15.83
CA PHE A 226 6.27 -6.56 15.45
C PHE A 226 7.36 -6.16 16.47
N THR A 227 6.97 -5.43 17.51
CA THR A 227 7.87 -4.97 18.57
C THR A 227 8.02 -6.04 19.64
N GLY A 228 9.27 -6.34 20.02
CA GLY A 228 9.55 -7.31 21.07
C GLY A 228 8.96 -6.89 22.42
N GLY A 229 8.26 -7.81 23.10
CA GLY A 229 7.66 -7.55 24.40
C GLY A 229 6.27 -6.91 24.36
N ALA A 230 5.72 -6.62 23.18
CA ALA A 230 4.33 -6.21 23.04
C ALA A 230 3.37 -7.32 23.52
N LYS A 231 2.22 -6.93 24.08
CA LYS A 231 1.18 -7.88 24.55
C LYS A 231 0.57 -8.65 23.38
N TYR A 232 0.37 -7.97 22.25
CA TYR A 232 -0.14 -8.55 21.02
C TYR A 232 0.97 -8.57 19.97
N THR A 233 1.15 -9.70 19.30
CA THR A 233 2.12 -9.89 18.23
C THR A 233 1.45 -10.35 16.93
N ALA A 234 2.12 -10.16 15.80
CA ALA A 234 1.64 -10.69 14.52
C ALA A 234 1.62 -12.23 14.50
N PHE A 235 0.77 -12.82 13.66
CA PHE A 235 0.61 -14.28 13.56
C PHE A 235 1.90 -14.95 13.06
N PRO A 236 2.13 -16.25 13.34
CA PRO A 236 3.28 -17.00 12.81
C PRO A 236 3.44 -16.85 11.29
N GLY A 237 4.67 -16.74 10.81
CA GLY A 237 4.97 -16.53 9.38
C GLY A 237 4.71 -15.12 8.84
N GLN A 238 4.09 -14.21 9.61
CA GLN A 238 3.91 -12.81 9.20
C GLN A 238 5.15 -11.96 9.49
N GLY A 239 5.50 -11.08 8.55
CA GLY A 239 6.44 -9.96 8.71
C GLY A 239 5.87 -8.64 8.17
N TYR A 240 6.50 -7.52 8.50
CA TYR A 240 6.11 -6.20 8.02
C TYR A 240 7.32 -5.36 7.65
N THR A 241 7.22 -4.56 6.59
CA THR A 241 8.31 -3.70 6.14
C THR A 241 7.80 -2.38 5.58
N ALA A 242 8.55 -1.29 5.79
CA ALA A 242 8.43 -0.16 4.89
C ALA A 242 8.97 -0.59 3.51
N LEU A 243 8.33 -0.12 2.44
CA LEU A 243 8.80 -0.29 1.07
C LEU A 243 8.64 1.03 0.34
N ARG A 244 9.76 1.58 -0.15
CA ARG A 244 9.79 2.86 -0.85
C ARG A 244 10.57 2.74 -2.16
N THR A 245 10.04 3.24 -3.27
CA THR A 245 10.86 3.38 -4.49
C THR A 245 11.80 4.57 -4.34
N CYS A 246 13.05 4.40 -4.76
CA CYS A 246 14.00 5.49 -4.92
C CYS A 246 13.52 6.42 -6.05
N GLU A 247 13.87 7.71 -5.97
CA GLU A 247 13.57 8.69 -7.02
C GLU A 247 14.60 8.64 -8.16
#